data_AF-A0A832YL33-F1
#
_entry.id   AF-A0A832YL33-F1
#
_cell.length_a   1.000
_cell.length_b   1.000
_cell.length_c   1.000
_cell.angle_alpha   90.00
_cell.angle_beta   90.00
_cell.angle_gamma   90.00
#
_symmetry.space_group_name_H-M   'P 1'
#
loop_
_entity.id
_entity.type
_entity.pdbx_description
1 polymer ?
#
loop_
_entity_poly.entity_id
_entity_poly.type
_entity_poly.pdbx_seq_one_letter_code
_entity_poly.pdbx_strand_id
1 'polypeptide(L)' 'MRDIGIDVIEPKGEWDGDSNCPFYGSLRVRGQIIEGTVSRVGMLQTIVVERQHTRHMKKFERIE' A
#
# COMPACT_ATOMS: atom_id res chain seq x y z
N MET A 1 7.08 -2.08 19.26
CA MET A 1 6.63 -2.44 17.91
C MET A 1 5.24 -3.00 18.02
N ARG A 2 4.28 -2.46 17.26
CA ARG A 2 2.88 -2.83 17.38
C ARG A 2 2.49 -3.83 16.29
N ASP A 3 1.72 -4.83 16.66
CA ASP A 3 1.07 -5.72 15.71
C ASP A 3 -0.04 -4.96 14.95
N ILE A 4 0.10 -4.90 13.63
CA ILE A 4 -0.84 -4.24 12.71
C ILE A 4 -1.97 -5.17 12.24
N GLY A 5 -1.91 -6.47 12.59
CA GLY A 5 -2.90 -7.47 12.19
C GLY A 5 -2.84 -7.86 10.71
N ILE A 6 -1.68 -7.68 10.07
CA ILE A 6 -1.39 -8.08 8.69
C ILE A 6 -0.11 -8.91 8.72
N ASP A 7 -0.13 -10.07 8.06
CA ASP A 7 1.02 -10.96 7.95
C ASP A 7 2.05 -10.40 6.96
N VAL A 8 2.90 -9.49 7.43
CA VAL A 8 4.02 -8.90 6.68
C VAL A 8 5.32 -9.00 7.46
N ILE A 9 6.44 -9.05 6.74
CA ILE A 9 7.76 -8.98 7.35
C ILE A 9 7.96 -7.59 7.95
N GLU A 10 8.32 -7.58 9.22
CA GLU A 10 8.60 -6.35 9.96
C GLU A 10 9.79 -5.57 9.37
N PRO A 11 9.73 -4.23 9.33
CA PRO A 11 10.85 -3.42 8.87
C PRO A 11 12.04 -3.57 9.84
N LYS A 12 13.21 -3.89 9.28
CA LYS A 12 14.47 -4.07 10.04
C LYS A 12 15.22 -2.75 10.34
N GLY A 13 14.76 -1.64 9.77
CA GLY A 13 15.39 -0.32 9.90
C GLY A 13 15.06 0.36 11.22
N GLU A 14 15.88 1.36 11.59
CA GLU A 14 15.55 2.26 12.70
C GLU A 14 14.30 3.09 12.39
N TRP A 15 13.54 3.42 13.44
CA TRP A 15 12.35 4.25 13.30
C TRP A 15 12.74 5.70 12.99
N ASP A 16 12.10 6.26 11.98
CA ASP A 16 12.28 7.61 11.45
C ASP A 16 11.56 8.71 12.25
N GLY A 17 10.80 8.33 13.30
CA GLY A 17 10.07 9.27 14.15
C GLY A 17 8.70 9.70 13.59
N ASP A 18 8.24 9.11 12.48
CA ASP A 18 6.98 9.50 11.86
C ASP A 18 5.76 8.98 12.64
N SER A 19 4.86 9.90 12.99
CA SER A 19 3.58 9.62 13.63
C SER A 19 2.60 8.82 12.74
N ASN A 20 2.78 8.89 11.42
CA ASN A 20 2.00 8.18 10.41
C ASN A 20 2.52 6.76 10.15
N CYS A 21 3.58 6.31 10.82
CA CYS A 21 4.07 4.94 10.72
C CYS A 21 3.05 3.95 11.31
N PRO A 22 2.63 2.89 10.59
CA PRO A 22 1.73 1.87 11.13
C PRO A 22 2.32 1.04 12.29
N PHE A 23 3.63 0.84 12.32
CA PHE A 23 4.31 -0.04 13.28
C PHE A 23 4.70 0.66 14.60
N TYR A 24 5.22 1.89 14.49
CA TYR A 24 5.73 2.66 15.64
C TYR A 24 4.88 3.90 15.95
N GLY A 25 4.13 4.40 14.98
CA GLY A 25 3.29 5.58 15.10
C GLY A 25 1.87 5.28 15.60
N SER A 26 0.96 6.20 15.28
CA SER A 26 -0.44 6.15 15.74
C SER A 26 -1.43 5.71 14.66
N LEU A 27 -0.95 5.59 13.41
CA LEU A 27 -1.79 5.28 12.25
C LEU A 27 -2.35 3.86 12.35
N ARG A 28 -3.66 3.72 12.16
CA ARG A 28 -4.34 2.41 12.19
C ARG A 28 -4.68 1.97 10.77
N VAL A 29 -4.27 0.75 10.42
CA VAL A 29 -4.61 0.14 9.13
C VAL A 29 -5.95 -0.59 9.24
N ARG A 30 -6.86 -0.37 8.28
CA ARG A 30 -8.18 -1.01 8.20
C ARG A 30 -8.62 -1.08 6.74
N GLY A 31 -9.45 -2.07 6.42
CA GLY A 31 -10.09 -2.18 5.10
C GLY A 31 -9.40 -3.16 4.16
N GLN A 32 -9.51 -2.91 2.87
CA GLN A 32 -8.97 -3.78 1.83
C GLN A 32 -7.47 -3.53 1.63
N ILE A 33 -6.72 -4.63 1.52
CA ILE A 33 -5.31 -4.62 1.14
C ILE A 33 -5.23 -4.88 -0.36
N ILE A 34 -4.48 -4.05 -1.07
CA ILE A 34 -4.25 -4.18 -2.51
C ILE A 34 -2.76 -4.15 -2.80
N GLU A 35 -2.36 -4.94 -3.79
CA GLU A 35 -0.99 -4.96 -4.29
C GLU A 35 -0.89 -4.12 -5.57
N GLY A 36 0.25 -3.47 -5.75
CA GLY A 36 0.54 -2.64 -6.90
C GLY A 36 2.03 -2.32 -7.00
N THR A 37 2.43 -1.70 -8.10
CA THR A 37 3.82 -1.37 -8.40
C THR A 37 4.06 0.11 -8.13
N VAL A 38 5.23 0.46 -7.59
CA VAL A 38 5.60 1.87 -7.38
C VAL A 38 5.86 2.53 -8.73
N SER A 39 5.06 3.51 -9.11
CA SER A 39 5.21 4.23 -10.39
C SER A 39 6.10 5.47 -10.25
N ARG A 40 5.98 6.20 -9.13
CA ARG A 40 6.78 7.41 -8.89
C ARG A 40 7.07 7.63 -7.42
N VAL A 41 8.33 7.98 -7.16
CA VAL A 41 8.81 8.50 -5.87
C VAL A 41 9.34 9.90 -6.16
N GLY A 42 8.56 10.93 -5.82
CA GLY A 42 8.93 12.32 -6.09
C GLY A 42 8.54 13.30 -4.99
N MET A 43 7.73 12.85 -4.03
CA MET A 43 7.29 13.64 -2.89
C MET A 43 7.89 13.05 -1.61
N LEU A 44 8.16 13.92 -0.63
CA LEU A 44 8.63 13.48 0.67
C LEU A 44 7.53 12.67 1.37
N GLN A 45 7.87 11.52 1.95
CA GLN A 45 6.97 10.63 2.69
C GLN A 45 5.71 10.15 1.92
N THR A 46 5.71 10.26 0.58
CA THR A 46 4.56 9.85 -0.25
C THR A 46 5.05 9.15 -1.51
N ILE A 47 4.34 8.08 -1.91
CA ILE A 47 4.61 7.34 -3.14
C ILE A 47 3.34 7.19 -3.97
N VAL A 48 3.49 7.11 -5.29
CA VAL A 48 2.39 6.78 -6.20
C VAL A 48 2.48 5.31 -6.54
N VAL A 49 1.40 4.56 -6.28
CA VAL A 49 1.29 3.13 -6.58
C VAL A 49 0.30 2.94 -7.73
N GLU A 50 0.72 2.20 -8.76
CA GLU A 50 -0.09 1.84 -9.91
C GLU A 50 -0.56 0.39 -9.79
N ARG A 51 -1.84 0.17 -10.14
CA ARG A 51 -2.43 -1.17 -10.23
C ARG A 51 -3.13 -1.32 -11.57
N GLN A 52 -2.72 -2.33 -12.32
CA GLN A 52 -3.42 -2.73 -13.54
C GLN A 52 -4.59 -3.65 -13.17
N HIS A 53 -5.78 -3.33 -13.67
CA HIS A 53 -6.97 -4.13 -13.47
C HIS A 53 -7.71 -4.27 -14.79
N THR A 54 -7.90 -5.51 -15.23
CA THR A 54 -8.64 -5.80 -16.46
C THR A 54 -10.15 -5.84 -16.21
N ARG A 55 -10.92 -5.12 -17.01
CA ARG A 55 -12.37 -5.05 -16.99
C ARG A 55 -12.94 -5.74 -18.21
N HIS A 56 -13.83 -6.70 -17.98
CA HIS A 56 -14.53 -7.39 -19.06
C HIS A 56 -15.77 -6.61 -19.55
N MET A 57 -15.82 -6.30 -20.85
CA MET A 57 -16.98 -5.70 -21.50
C MET A 57 -17.90 -6.79 -22.09
N LYS A 58 -18.94 -7.13 -21.33
CA LYS A 58 -19.93 -8.16 -21.70
C LYS A 58 -20.53 -7.99 -23.10
N LYS A 59 -20.80 -6.74 -23.51
CA LYS A 59 -21.44 -6.44 -24.82
C LYS A 59 -20.55 -6.82 -26.02
N PHE A 60 -19.23 -6.74 -25.86
CA PHE A 60 -18.28 -6.91 -26.95
C PHE A 60 -17.34 -8.12 -26.75
N GLU A 61 -17.51 -8.85 -25.64
CA GLU A 61 -16.63 -9.94 -25.21
C GLU A 61 -15.13 -9.56 -25.20
N ARG A 62 -14.82 -8.31 -24.86
CA ARG A 62 -13.45 -7.77 -24.82
C ARG A 62 -12.96 -7.56 -23.39
N ILE A 63 -11.64 -7.63 -23.21
CA ILE A 63 -10.95 -7.32 -21.95
C ILE A 63 -10.22 -5.99 -22.16
N GLU A 64 -10.51 -4.99 -21.32
CA GLU A 64 -9.82 -3.69 -21.26
C GLU A 64 -8.98 -3.58 -20.01
#